data_AF-A0A6J1Y3I6-F1
#
_entry.id   AF-A0A6J1Y3I6-F1
#
_cell.length_a   1.000
_cell.length_b   1.000
_cell.length_c   1.000
_cell.angle_alpha   90.00
_cell.angle_beta   90.00
_cell.angle_gamma   90.00
#
_symmetry.space_group_name_H-M   'P 1'
#
loop_
_entity.id
_entity.type
_entity.pdbx_description
1 polymer ?
#
loop_
_entity_poly.entity_id
_entity_poly.type
_entity_poly.pdbx_seq_one_letter_code
_entity_poly.pdbx_strand_id
1 'polypeptide(L)'
;MYGSGGGKYFSTPRDHEYEITGIRVAVGSLGILKSIQVRYGPSWTTMSGCPSSGTPQEFILYPGERIIGISGSYKMYFRSLNLHTDTGRYATFGKDDGMNFVVYPDQFEKVLTGICGQCKLLGITGLCFAWDYPLEFWDTIQQNNSTSSDK
;
A
#
# COMPACT_ATOMS: atom_id res chain seq x y z
N MET A 1 0.32 8.28 10.51
CA MET A 1 1.45 7.40 10.18
C MET A 1 1.60 6.39 11.31
N TYR A 2 1.77 5.13 10.98
CA TYR A 2 1.95 4.01 11.92
C TYR A 2 3.42 3.65 12.03
N GLY A 3 3.89 3.21 13.18
CA GLY A 3 5.31 2.91 13.43
C GLY A 3 5.95 3.78 14.50
N SER A 4 7.21 3.50 14.83
CA SER A 4 8.01 4.38 15.70
C SER A 4 8.45 5.66 14.98
N GLY A 5 8.45 5.65 13.64
CA GLY A 5 8.84 6.78 12.80
C GLY A 5 10.34 7.13 12.84
N GLY A 6 10.65 8.22 12.15
CA GLY A 6 11.98 8.82 11.99
C GLY A 6 12.85 8.15 10.93
N GLY A 7 13.77 8.91 10.36
CA GLY A 7 14.63 8.48 9.26
C GLY A 7 14.27 9.15 7.93
N LYS A 8 14.72 8.57 6.81
CA LYS A 8 14.49 9.11 5.47
C LYS A 8 13.05 8.84 5.04
N TYR A 9 12.35 9.87 4.60
CA TYR A 9 11.00 9.77 4.05
C TYR A 9 11.00 9.14 2.65
N PHE A 10 9.95 8.40 2.33
CA PHE A 10 9.64 7.92 0.99
C PHE A 10 8.14 7.94 0.73
N SER A 11 7.75 7.98 -0.53
CA SER A 11 6.38 7.82 -0.98
C SER A 11 6.35 7.18 -2.35
N THR A 12 5.36 6.33 -2.59
CA THR A 12 5.09 5.81 -3.93
C THR A 12 4.53 6.95 -4.79
N PRO A 13 4.95 7.08 -6.06
CA PRO A 13 4.34 8.04 -6.96
C PRO A 13 2.86 7.69 -7.12
N ARG A 14 2.00 8.71 -7.13
CA ARG A 14 0.59 8.51 -7.47
C ARG A 14 0.49 8.33 -8.98
N ASP A 15 -0.17 7.27 -9.41
CA ASP A 15 -0.56 7.08 -10.79
C ASP A 15 -2.00 7.56 -10.96
N HIS A 16 -2.25 8.34 -12.01
CA HIS A 16 -3.57 8.92 -12.32
C HIS A 16 -4.27 8.18 -13.47
N GLU A 17 -3.57 7.25 -14.11
CA GLU A 17 -4.07 6.46 -15.24
C GLU A 17 -4.35 5.01 -14.82
N TYR A 18 -3.61 4.49 -13.82
CA TYR A 18 -3.71 3.09 -13.42
C TYR A 18 -3.96 2.91 -11.91
N GLU A 19 -4.80 1.93 -11.59
CA GLU A 19 -5.01 1.46 -10.21
C GLU A 19 -3.85 0.59 -9.72
N ILE A 20 -3.77 0.41 -8.39
CA ILE A 20 -2.86 -0.57 -7.80
C ILE A 20 -3.28 -1.97 -8.24
N THR A 21 -2.35 -2.73 -8.81
CA THR A 21 -2.54 -4.12 -9.25
C THR A 21 -1.65 -5.11 -8.50
N GLY A 22 -0.79 -4.62 -7.61
CA GLY A 22 0.04 -5.47 -6.79
C GLY A 22 0.93 -4.72 -5.82
N ILE A 23 1.36 -5.43 -4.78
CA ILE A 23 2.29 -4.96 -3.76
C ILE A 23 3.44 -5.95 -3.66
N ARG A 24 4.67 -5.43 -3.58
CA ARG A 24 5.86 -6.23 -3.30
C ARG A 24 6.52 -5.68 -2.04
N VAL A 25 6.82 -6.57 -1.10
CA VAL A 25 7.51 -6.23 0.15
C VAL A 25 8.77 -7.06 0.25
N ALA A 26 9.91 -6.41 0.46
CA ALA A 26 11.15 -7.12 0.77
C ALA A 26 11.25 -7.36 2.28
N VAL A 27 11.35 -8.62 2.68
CA VAL A 27 11.49 -9.03 4.08
C VAL A 27 12.92 -9.49 4.33
N GLY A 28 13.60 -8.82 5.25
CA GLY A 28 14.98 -9.17 5.59
C GLY A 28 15.09 -10.27 6.64
N SER A 29 16.33 -10.64 6.92
CA SER A 29 16.66 -11.45 8.08
C SER A 29 16.12 -10.80 9.37
N LEU A 30 15.73 -11.64 10.33
CA LEU A 30 15.01 -11.24 11.55
C LEU A 30 13.55 -10.79 11.33
N GLY A 31 12.99 -10.95 10.14
CA GLY A 31 11.58 -10.62 9.85
C GLY A 31 11.30 -9.11 9.86
N ILE A 32 12.27 -8.29 9.45
CA ILE A 32 12.12 -6.83 9.35
C ILE A 32 11.74 -6.46 7.92
N LEU A 33 10.73 -5.60 7.76
CA LEU A 33 10.33 -5.07 6.46
C LEU A 33 11.36 -4.02 5.98
N LYS A 34 11.90 -4.23 4.79
CA LYS A 34 13.02 -3.44 4.24
C LYS A 34 12.58 -2.38 3.24
N SER A 35 11.75 -2.79 2.28
CA SER A 35 11.27 -1.93 1.21
C SER A 35 9.90 -2.37 0.70
N ILE A 36 9.22 -1.44 0.03
CA ILE A 36 7.91 -1.63 -0.58
C ILE A 36 8.01 -1.15 -2.03
N GLN A 37 7.40 -1.90 -2.94
CA GLN A 37 7.05 -1.46 -4.28
C GLN A 37 5.55 -1.64 -4.48
N VAL A 38 4.97 -0.69 -5.21
CA VAL A 38 3.58 -0.76 -5.66
C VAL A 38 3.60 -1.02 -7.16
N ARG A 39 2.65 -1.80 -7.65
CA ARG A 39 2.42 -1.98 -9.07
C ARG A 39 1.20 -1.18 -9.46
N TYR A 40 1.35 -0.28 -10.42
CA TYR A 40 0.24 0.44 -11.04
C TYR A 40 0.05 -0.13 -12.45
N GLY A 41 -1.14 -0.69 -12.71
CA GLY A 41 -1.42 -1.38 -13.98
C GLY A 41 -0.39 -2.48 -14.26
N PRO A 42 0.36 -2.44 -15.37
CA PRO A 42 1.38 -3.45 -15.66
C PRO A 42 2.72 -3.22 -14.95
N SER A 43 2.99 -2.02 -14.41
CA SER A 43 4.33 -1.54 -14.10
C SER A 43 4.61 -1.40 -12.60
N TRP A 44 5.79 -1.85 -12.17
CA TRP A 44 6.25 -1.65 -10.79
C TRP A 44 6.88 -0.27 -10.61
N THR A 45 6.59 0.39 -9.49
CA THR A 45 7.29 1.61 -9.08
C THR A 45 8.76 1.32 -8.80
N THR A 46 9.58 2.38 -8.77
CA THR A 46 10.92 2.31 -8.17
C THR A 46 10.82 1.85 -6.71
N MET A 47 11.88 1.18 -6.24
CA MET A 47 11.93 0.67 -4.87
C MET A 47 11.86 1.82 -3.86
N SER A 48 10.81 1.80 -3.02
CA SER A 48 10.60 2.76 -1.95
C SER A 48 10.99 2.14 -0.61
N GLY A 49 11.68 2.90 0.25
CA GLY A 49 12.25 2.41 1.51
C GLY A 49 13.77 2.43 1.52
N CYS A 50 14.39 1.60 2.36
CA CYS A 50 15.84 1.53 2.50
C CYS A 50 16.35 0.34 1.68
N PRO A 51 17.01 0.56 0.53
CA PRO A 51 17.50 -0.51 -0.34
C PRO A 51 18.52 -1.34 0.43
N SER A 52 18.07 -2.46 0.95
CA SER A 52 18.88 -3.37 1.77
C SER A 52 18.45 -4.80 1.47
N SER A 53 19.31 -5.75 1.79
CA SER A 53 19.09 -7.17 1.55
C SER A 53 17.80 -7.65 2.22
N GLY A 54 16.88 -8.15 1.39
CA GLY A 54 15.63 -8.79 1.81
C GLY A 54 15.08 -9.62 0.66
N THR A 55 14.30 -10.64 0.98
CA THR A 55 13.65 -11.49 0.00
C THR A 55 12.35 -10.82 -0.43
N PRO A 56 12.18 -10.46 -1.72
CA PRO A 56 10.94 -9.89 -2.21
C PRO A 56 9.83 -10.93 -2.18
N GLN A 57 8.67 -10.53 -1.64
CA GLN A 57 7.44 -11.29 -1.66
C GLN A 57 6.39 -10.43 -2.37
N GLU A 58 5.58 -11.03 -3.23
CA GLU A 58 4.62 -10.33 -4.07
C GLU A 58 3.20 -10.76 -3.78
N PHE A 59 2.29 -9.81 -3.86
CA PHE A 59 0.86 -10.04 -3.91
C PHE A 59 0.30 -9.32 -5.13
N ILE A 60 -0.10 -10.10 -6.13
CA ILE A 60 -0.74 -9.61 -7.34
C ILE A 60 -2.24 -9.70 -7.17
N LEU A 61 -2.93 -8.60 -7.42
CA LEU A 61 -4.38 -8.49 -7.35
C LEU A 61 -5.00 -9.10 -8.60
N TYR A 62 -6.17 -9.71 -8.43
CA TYR A 62 -7.02 -10.10 -9.54
C TYR A 62 -7.59 -8.87 -10.25
N PRO A 63 -8.03 -9.00 -11.51
CA PRO A 63 -8.69 -7.89 -12.20
C PRO A 63 -9.88 -7.36 -11.38
N GLY A 64 -9.88 -6.06 -11.10
CA GLY A 64 -10.92 -5.38 -10.30
C GLY A 64 -10.85 -5.60 -8.78
N GLU A 65 -9.91 -6.41 -8.28
CA GLU A 65 -9.71 -6.58 -6.84
C GLU A 65 -8.96 -5.39 -6.25
N ARG A 66 -9.43 -4.89 -5.10
CA ARG A 66 -8.88 -3.68 -4.47
C ARG A 66 -8.54 -3.92 -3.01
N ILE A 67 -7.48 -3.24 -2.54
CA ILE A 67 -7.08 -3.29 -1.13
C ILE A 67 -7.93 -2.28 -0.36
N ILE A 68 -8.70 -2.78 0.62
CA ILE A 68 -9.66 -2.00 1.41
C ILE A 68 -9.30 -1.95 2.91
N GLY A 69 -8.26 -2.67 3.31
CA GLY A 69 -7.83 -2.69 4.70
C GLY A 69 -6.39 -3.10 4.83
N ILE A 70 -5.71 -2.54 5.83
CA ILE A 70 -4.33 -2.89 6.13
C ILE A 70 -4.21 -3.08 7.64
N SER A 71 -3.48 -4.11 8.03
CA SER A 71 -3.06 -4.30 9.42
C SER A 71 -1.59 -4.70 9.46
N GLY A 72 -1.01 -4.74 10.65
CA GLY A 72 0.36 -5.21 10.81
C GLY A 72 0.90 -4.90 12.19
N SER A 73 2.21 -5.10 12.33
CA SER A 73 2.90 -4.93 13.62
C SER A 73 4.26 -4.27 13.46
N TYR A 74 4.67 -3.56 14.51
CA TYR A 74 5.98 -2.92 14.58
C TYR A 74 6.56 -2.87 16.00
N LYS A 75 7.90 -2.80 16.05
CA LYS A 75 8.67 -2.43 17.25
C LYS A 75 9.37 -1.10 16.96
N MET A 76 10.71 -1.10 16.92
CA MET A 76 11.49 -0.01 16.32
C MET A 76 11.43 -0.03 14.78
N TYR A 77 11.13 -1.19 14.20
CA TYR A 77 10.94 -1.39 12.77
C TYR A 77 9.67 -2.20 12.54
N PHE A 78 9.09 -2.09 11.34
CA PHE A 78 7.97 -2.90 10.92
C PHE A 78 8.36 -4.39 10.86
N ARG A 79 7.46 -5.24 11.37
CA ARG A 79 7.62 -6.69 11.49
C ARG A 79 6.64 -7.46 10.62
N SER A 80 5.42 -6.93 10.49
CA SER A 80 4.42 -7.47 9.57
C SER A 80 3.61 -6.41 8.84
N LEU A 81 3.10 -6.79 7.68
CA LEU A 81 2.10 -6.05 6.92
C LEU A 81 1.11 -7.06 6.33
N ASN A 82 -0.16 -6.85 6.61
CA ASN A 82 -1.27 -7.67 6.16
C ASN A 82 -2.20 -6.80 5.31
N LEU A 83 -2.40 -7.18 4.05
CA LEU A 83 -3.29 -6.51 3.11
C LEU A 83 -4.60 -7.30 3.03
N HIS A 84 -5.73 -6.59 3.09
CA HIS A 84 -7.08 -7.16 3.00
C HIS A 84 -7.79 -6.60 1.77
N THR A 85 -8.41 -7.48 0.99
CA THR A 85 -9.08 -7.10 -0.27
C THR A 85 -10.60 -7.21 -0.18
N ASP A 86 -11.28 -6.52 -1.08
CA ASP A 86 -12.74 -6.53 -1.25
C ASP A 86 -13.29 -7.90 -1.70
N THR A 87 -12.44 -8.74 -2.29
CA THR A 87 -12.79 -10.13 -2.63
C THR A 87 -12.55 -11.13 -1.50
N GLY A 88 -12.16 -10.65 -0.31
CA GLY A 88 -11.90 -11.48 0.87
C GLY A 88 -10.55 -12.20 0.85
N ARG A 89 -9.68 -11.92 -0.12
CA ARG A 89 -8.29 -12.40 -0.06
C ARG A 89 -7.47 -11.53 0.88
N TYR A 90 -6.38 -12.10 1.35
CA TYR A 90 -5.40 -11.37 2.13
C TYR A 90 -3.99 -11.83 1.79
N ALA A 91 -3.02 -10.95 2.05
CA ALA A 91 -1.60 -11.25 1.92
C ALA A 91 -0.86 -10.81 3.17
N THR A 92 0.02 -11.68 3.65
CA THR A 92 0.82 -11.46 4.85
C THR A 92 2.29 -11.41 4.49
N PHE A 93 2.95 -10.33 4.88
CA PHE A 93 4.38 -10.11 4.75
C PHE A 93 5.02 -10.05 6.13
N GLY A 94 6.13 -10.77 6.31
CA GLY A 94 6.83 -10.81 7.59
C GLY A 94 6.10 -11.67 8.64
N LYS A 95 6.28 -11.34 9.93
CA LYS A 95 5.69 -12.09 11.04
C LYS A 95 5.25 -11.13 12.13
N ASP A 96 4.04 -11.33 12.65
CA ASP A 96 3.49 -10.51 13.73
C ASP A 96 4.38 -10.54 14.97
N ASP A 97 4.85 -9.36 15.38
CA ASP A 97 5.72 -9.17 16.54
C ASP A 97 5.76 -7.68 16.97
N GLY A 98 5.23 -7.36 18.15
CA GLY A 98 5.23 -6.00 18.69
C GLY A 98 3.85 -5.36 18.75
N MET A 99 3.79 -4.04 18.56
CA MET A 99 2.54 -3.28 18.64
C MET A 99 1.79 -3.38 17.31
N ASN A 100 0.51 -3.74 17.41
CA ASN A 100 -0.35 -3.94 16.25
C ASN A 100 -1.07 -2.65 15.84
N PHE A 101 -1.37 -2.55 14.56
CA PHE A 101 -2.27 -1.54 14.03
C PHE A 101 -3.22 -2.15 13.01
N VAL A 102 -4.34 -1.46 12.81
CA VAL A 102 -5.28 -1.70 11.73
C VAL A 102 -5.73 -0.35 11.20
N VAL A 103 -5.94 -0.27 9.89
CA VAL A 103 -6.38 0.93 9.20
C VAL A 103 -7.29 0.56 8.04
N TYR A 104 -8.36 1.35 7.93
CA TYR A 104 -9.37 1.28 6.88
C TYR A 104 -9.50 2.69 6.27
N PRO A 105 -10.06 2.80 5.05
CA PRO A 105 -10.46 4.09 4.52
C PRO A 105 -11.45 4.80 5.45
N ASP A 106 -11.44 6.13 5.40
CA ASP A 106 -12.33 7.00 6.17
C ASP A 106 -13.76 7.07 5.59
N GLN A 107 -13.92 6.70 4.33
CA GLN A 107 -15.19 6.70 3.60
C GLN A 107 -15.41 5.35 2.90
N PHE A 108 -16.68 5.00 2.73
CA PHE A 108 -17.09 3.85 1.95
C PHE A 108 -16.57 3.98 0.50
N GLU A 109 -16.32 2.86 -0.17
CA GLU A 109 -15.77 2.75 -1.55
C GLU A 109 -14.34 3.24 -1.79
N LYS A 110 -13.70 3.97 -0.85
CA LYS A 110 -12.29 4.31 -1.01
C LYS A 110 -11.40 3.07 -0.89
N VAL A 111 -10.34 3.08 -1.67
CA VAL A 111 -9.36 1.99 -1.77
C VAL A 111 -7.96 2.53 -1.60
N LEU A 112 -7.00 1.63 -1.36
CA LEU A 112 -5.60 2.02 -1.26
C LEU A 112 -5.12 2.57 -2.61
N THR A 113 -4.58 3.79 -2.61
CA THR A 113 -4.04 4.44 -3.83
C THR A 113 -2.56 4.78 -3.73
N GLY A 114 -1.98 4.73 -2.53
CA GLY A 114 -0.56 4.97 -2.35
C GLY A 114 -0.05 4.60 -0.96
N ILE A 115 1.26 4.44 -0.87
CA ILE A 115 1.97 4.13 0.37
C ILE A 115 3.12 5.11 0.54
N CYS A 116 3.23 5.67 1.72
CA CYS A 116 4.37 6.47 2.14
C CYS A 116 4.97 5.94 3.43
N GLY A 117 6.13 6.46 3.82
CA GLY A 117 6.78 5.99 5.03
C GLY A 117 8.11 6.62 5.33
N GLN A 118 8.74 6.05 6.33
CA GLN A 118 10.07 6.43 6.81
C GLN A 118 10.90 5.17 7.01
N CYS A 119 12.20 5.27 6.75
CA CYS A 119 13.13 4.17 7.01
C CYS A 119 14.44 4.65 7.64
N LYS A 120 15.03 3.78 8.44
CA LYS A 120 16.40 3.88 8.95
C LYS A 120 17.21 2.69 8.43
N LEU A 121 18.49 2.63 8.80
CA LEU A 121 19.46 1.66 8.29
C LEU A 121 18.96 0.21 8.20
N LEU A 122 18.20 -0.27 9.21
CA LEU A 122 17.76 -1.67 9.24
C LEU A 122 16.40 -1.92 8.59
N GLY A 123 15.63 -0.90 8.21
CA GLY A 123 14.34 -1.10 7.57
C GLY A 123 13.34 0.03 7.81
N ILE A 124 12.08 -0.29 7.52
CA ILE A 124 10.96 0.63 7.61
C ILE A 124 10.62 0.88 9.08
N THR A 125 10.53 2.15 9.46
CA THR A 125 10.22 2.62 10.81
C THR A 125 8.83 3.24 10.89
N GLY A 126 8.29 3.71 9.76
CA GLY A 126 6.98 4.34 9.65
C GLY A 126 6.30 4.03 8.33
N LEU A 127 4.98 3.83 8.34
CA LEU A 127 4.15 3.72 7.13
C LEU A 127 2.91 4.61 7.22
N CYS A 128 2.51 5.16 6.09
CA CYS A 128 1.25 5.87 5.88
C CYS A 128 0.60 5.38 4.60
N PHE A 129 -0.72 5.45 4.56
CA PHE A 129 -1.55 4.87 3.52
C PHE A 129 -2.49 5.95 3.00
N ALA A 130 -2.49 6.14 1.69
CA ALA A 130 -3.40 7.04 1.01
C ALA A 130 -4.62 6.27 0.55
N TRP A 131 -5.80 6.83 0.83
CA TRP A 131 -7.09 6.26 0.48
C TRP A 131 -7.82 7.25 -0.42
N ASP A 132 -8.33 6.78 -1.55
CA ASP A 132 -9.13 7.59 -2.46
C ASP A 132 -10.10 6.70 -3.24
N TYR A 133 -11.02 7.30 -3.98
CA TYR A 133 -11.93 6.56 -4.83
C TYR A 133 -11.19 5.88 -6.00
N PRO A 134 -11.65 4.70 -6.44
CA PRO A 134 -11.15 4.04 -7.66
C PRO A 134 -11.18 4.96 -8.87
N LEU A 135 -10.35 4.72 -9.88
CA LEU A 135 -10.31 5.58 -11.07
C LEU A 135 -11.63 5.53 -11.86
N GLU A 136 -12.26 4.35 -11.91
CA GLU A 136 -13.58 4.14 -12.52
C GLU A 136 -14.67 5.07 -11.95
N PHE A 137 -14.53 5.48 -10.68
CA PHE A 137 -15.45 6.41 -10.05
C PHE A 137 -15.41 7.79 -10.73
N TRP A 138 -14.20 8.29 -11.03
CA TRP A 138 -14.03 9.57 -11.69
C TRP A 138 -14.50 9.54 -13.14
N ASP A 139 -14.27 8.45 -13.86
CA ASP A 139 -14.80 8.25 -15.21
C ASP A 139 -16.34 8.31 -15.21
N THR A 140 -16.97 7.68 -14.23
CA THR A 140 -18.43 7.68 -14.07
C THR A 140 -18.99 9.08 -13.81
N ILE A 141 -18.34 9.86 -12.94
CA ILE A 141 -18.76 11.25 -12.66
C ILE A 141 -18.63 12.13 -13.91
N GLN A 142 -17.54 12.00 -14.67
CA GLN A 142 -17.36 12.76 -15.90
C GLN A 142 -18.41 12.41 -16.96
N GLN A 143 -18.73 11.12 -17.14
CA GLN A 143 -19.80 10.69 -18.07
C GLN A 143 -21.18 11.21 -17.66
N ASN A 144 -21.51 11.18 -16.38
CA ASN A 144 -22.79 11.68 -15.87
C ASN A 144 -22.93 13.19 -16.04
N ASN A 145 -21.86 13.96 -15.83
CA ASN A 145 -21.87 15.40 -16.07
C ASN A 145 -22.01 15.73 -17.56
N SER A 146 -21.35 14.96 -18.44
CA SER A 146 -21.42 15.14 -19.90
C SER A 146 -22.83 14.87 -20.45
N THR A 147 -23.48 13.82 -19.96
CA THR A 147 -24.85 13.45 -20.37
C THR A 147 -25.93 14.37 -19.79
N SER A 148 -25.64 15.09 -18.70
CA SER A 148 -26.55 16.09 -18.13
C SER A 148 -26.46 17.46 -18.83
N SER A 149 -25.35 17.77 -19.51
CA SER A 149 -25.18 19.03 -20.27
C SER A 149 -25.79 19.01 -21.67
N ASP A 150 -26.22 17.85 -22.16
CA ASP A 150 -26.89 17.65 -23.45
C ASP A 150 -28.44 17.64 -23.34
N LYS A 151 -29.01 18.11 -22.22
CA LYS A 151 -30.45 18.23 -21.99
C LYS A 151 -30.89 19.64 -21.67
#